data_AF-A0A7V5M280-F1
#
_entry.id   AF-A0A7V5M280-F1
#
_cell.length_a   1.000
_cell.length_b   1.000
_cell.length_c   1.000
_cell.angle_alpha   90.00
_cell.angle_beta   90.00
_cell.angle_gamma   90.00
#
_symmetry.space_group_name_H-M   'P 1'
#
loop_
_entity.id
_entity.type
_entity.pdbx_description
1 polymer ?
#
loop_
_entity_poly.entity_id
_entity_poly.type
_entity_poly.pdbx_seq_one_letter_code
_entity_poly.pdbx_strand_id
1 'polypeptide(L)'
;MAALSVERNLEQVLHQTREQVDAGVWTLEEAAQLLQRRRAWECSLARLKTGKTAVEQLRDTFKSYITYEIAVLELIRHRFGRLKRSREPQRPAAGATGLRRPRAQQFKVLGKMRQRVFQLYERAISCRSLRTDESLWLAYMRFAARTGEVRKLRPILVRAMHQVGPYSARIFAVAAALEADVCGSISTARAVYLRGLRHHDQNAELWAQYVIFEVTMALKRIGREAVLHDVKRQMPDAAVWQVPRTVRCYALTTLTLAELRQQFHDCLESMLKQVGGIWQEDPAFLAHAIGVDRARPAPATLEAGLGVSDPAMLSAS
;
A
#
# COMPACT_ATOMS: atom_id res chain seq x y z
N MET A 1 14.06 34.65 -2.35
CA MET A 1 14.22 33.18 -2.39
C MET A 1 12.91 32.44 -2.71
N ALA A 2 11.81 32.68 -1.98
CA ALA A 2 10.55 31.95 -2.21
C ALA A 2 9.92 32.20 -3.59
N ALA A 3 9.92 33.44 -4.09
CA ALA A 3 9.39 33.79 -5.41
C ALA A 3 10.13 33.10 -6.56
N LEU A 4 11.47 33.14 -6.55
CA LEU A 4 12.32 32.45 -7.54
C LEU A 4 12.10 30.93 -7.56
N SER A 5 11.83 30.32 -6.40
CA SER A 5 11.49 28.90 -6.33
C SER A 5 10.14 28.57 -6.96
N VAL A 6 9.17 29.48 -6.86
CA VAL A 6 7.84 29.31 -7.48
C VAL A 6 7.95 29.45 -8.99
N GLU A 7 8.67 30.46 -9.49
CA GLU A 7 8.88 30.68 -10.92
C GLU A 7 9.55 29.48 -11.59
N ARG A 8 10.64 28.97 -11.02
CA ARG A 8 11.33 27.77 -11.53
C ARG A 8 10.43 26.54 -11.61
N ASN A 9 9.56 26.34 -10.61
CA ASN A 9 8.60 25.24 -10.63
C ASN A 9 7.57 25.45 -11.75
N LEU A 10 7.05 26.67 -11.90
CA LEU A 10 6.09 27.04 -12.93
C LEU A 10 6.65 26.87 -14.35
N GLU A 11 7.91 27.22 -14.59
CA GLU A 11 8.57 26.99 -15.89
C GLU A 11 8.58 25.50 -16.28
N GLN A 12 8.89 24.61 -15.33
CA GLN A 12 8.80 23.17 -15.57
C GLN A 12 7.37 22.73 -15.86
N VAL A 13 6.38 23.31 -15.17
CA VAL A 13 4.96 23.05 -15.44
C VAL A 13 4.58 23.49 -16.84
N LEU A 14 5.01 24.67 -17.28
CA LEU A 14 4.66 25.27 -18.57
C LEU A 14 5.10 24.39 -19.73
N HIS A 15 6.34 23.86 -19.68
CA HIS A 15 6.80 22.91 -20.68
C HIS A 15 5.93 21.65 -20.71
N GLN A 16 5.53 21.13 -19.54
CA GLN A 16 4.68 19.94 -19.47
C GLN A 16 3.27 20.19 -20.00
N THR A 17 2.67 21.33 -19.68
CA THR A 17 1.32 21.69 -20.15
C THR A 17 1.30 21.94 -21.65
N ARG A 18 2.35 22.58 -22.19
CA ARG A 18 2.50 22.74 -23.65
C ARG A 18 2.49 21.41 -24.38
N GLU A 19 3.31 20.44 -23.93
CA GLU A 19 3.31 19.09 -24.51
C GLU A 19 1.94 18.38 -24.40
N GLN A 20 1.12 18.70 -23.39
CA GLN A 20 -0.22 18.13 -23.22
C GLN A 20 -1.25 18.78 -24.16
N VAL A 21 -1.12 20.08 -24.43
CA VAL A 21 -1.90 20.79 -25.45
C VAL A 21 -1.54 20.28 -26.84
N ASP A 22 -0.25 20.13 -27.13
CA ASP A 22 0.24 19.54 -28.39
C ASP A 22 -0.26 18.09 -28.60
N ALA A 23 -0.46 17.35 -27.49
CA ALA A 23 -1.05 16.01 -27.50
C ALA A 23 -2.57 16.00 -27.66
N GLY A 24 -3.24 17.16 -27.66
CA GLY A 24 -4.70 17.30 -27.75
C GLY A 24 -5.45 16.87 -26.49
N VAL A 25 -4.79 16.85 -25.32
CA VAL A 25 -5.43 16.46 -24.04
C VAL A 25 -6.22 17.60 -23.42
N TRP A 26 -5.73 18.83 -23.60
CA TRP A 26 -6.31 20.05 -23.03
C TRP A 26 -6.55 21.09 -24.12
N THR A 27 -7.59 21.90 -23.94
CA THR A 27 -7.71 23.17 -24.67
C THR A 27 -6.80 24.23 -24.04
N LEU A 28 -6.56 25.33 -24.76
CA LEU A 28 -5.74 26.43 -24.24
C LEU A 28 -6.36 27.08 -22.99
N GLU A 29 -7.70 27.20 -22.97
CA GLU A 29 -8.44 27.77 -21.83
C GLU A 29 -8.33 26.88 -20.59
N GLU A 30 -8.51 25.57 -20.74
CA GLU A 30 -8.36 24.61 -19.64
C GLU A 30 -6.93 24.58 -19.12
N ALA A 31 -5.95 24.67 -20.02
CA ALA A 31 -4.54 24.74 -19.65
C ALA A 31 -4.23 26.01 -18.83
N ALA A 32 -4.81 27.16 -19.20
CA ALA A 32 -4.68 28.40 -18.44
C ALA A 32 -5.27 28.28 -17.03
N GLN A 33 -6.49 27.73 -16.91
CA GLN A 33 -7.12 27.50 -15.60
C GLN A 33 -6.30 26.55 -14.72
N LEU A 34 -5.74 25.49 -15.31
CA LEU A 34 -4.89 24.52 -14.62
C LEU A 34 -3.57 25.15 -14.14
N LEU A 35 -2.96 26.02 -14.94
CA LEU A 35 -1.79 26.80 -14.54
C LEU A 35 -2.11 27.79 -13.41
N GLN A 36 -3.24 28.47 -13.48
CA GLN A 36 -3.69 29.40 -12.43
C GLN A 36 -3.89 28.67 -11.10
N ARG A 37 -4.56 27.51 -11.11
CA ARG A 37 -4.73 26.67 -9.91
C ARG A 37 -3.40 26.18 -9.35
N ARG A 38 -2.48 25.73 -10.20
CA ARG A 38 -1.13 25.31 -9.78
C ARG A 38 -0.32 26.46 -9.18
N ARG A 39 -0.40 27.66 -9.77
CA ARG A 39 0.23 28.86 -9.23
C ARG A 39 -0.33 29.20 -7.85
N ALA A 40 -1.64 29.13 -7.65
CA ALA A 40 -2.26 29.36 -6.35
C ALA A 40 -1.71 28.40 -5.27
N TRP A 41 -1.59 27.10 -5.59
CA TRP A 41 -0.99 26.12 -4.67
C TRP A 41 0.48 26.41 -4.37
N GLU A 42 1.30 26.71 -5.38
CA GLU A 42 2.72 27.03 -5.18
C GLU A 42 2.91 28.31 -4.35
N CYS A 43 2.08 29.35 -4.59
CA CYS A 43 2.07 30.56 -3.77
C CYS A 43 1.63 30.28 -2.33
N SER A 44 0.61 29.43 -2.12
CA SER A 44 0.19 29.01 -0.77
C SER A 44 1.30 28.25 -0.04
N LEU A 45 1.99 27.32 -0.70
CA LEU A 45 3.14 26.62 -0.12
C LEU A 45 4.30 27.55 0.19
N ALA A 46 4.59 28.52 -0.68
CA ALA A 46 5.65 29.50 -0.47
C ALA A 46 5.39 30.38 0.76
N ARG A 47 4.14 30.80 0.96
CA ARG A 47 3.71 31.59 2.13
C ARG A 47 3.80 30.79 3.44
N LEU A 48 3.40 29.52 3.42
CA LEU A 48 3.39 28.70 4.63
C LEU A 48 4.80 28.29 5.09
N LYS A 49 5.77 28.21 4.18
CA LYS A 49 7.16 27.90 4.54
C LYS A 49 7.85 28.95 5.42
N THR A 50 7.35 30.18 5.45
CA THR A 50 7.96 31.29 6.21
C THR A 50 7.37 31.48 7.61
N GLY A 51 6.28 30.77 7.97
CA GLY A 51 5.59 30.90 9.26
C GLY A 51 5.85 29.75 10.24
N LYS A 52 5.90 30.04 11.55
CA LYS A 52 6.10 29.03 12.62
C LYS A 52 4.85 28.22 12.98
N THR A 53 3.66 28.83 12.94
CA THR A 53 2.35 28.17 13.18
C THR A 53 1.86 27.33 12.00
N ALA A 54 2.68 27.19 10.96
CA ALA A 54 2.27 26.69 9.65
C ALA A 54 2.42 25.17 9.46
N VAL A 55 2.89 24.38 10.43
CA VAL A 55 3.22 22.97 10.17
C VAL A 55 2.01 22.13 9.78
N GLU A 56 0.91 22.21 10.54
CA GLU A 56 -0.32 21.47 10.24
C GLU A 56 -0.97 21.98 8.95
N GLN A 57 -1.07 23.30 8.81
CA GLN A 57 -1.61 23.92 7.59
C GLN A 57 -0.76 23.57 6.36
N LEU A 58 0.56 23.47 6.50
CA LEU A 58 1.48 23.07 5.45
C LEU A 58 1.27 21.60 5.08
N ARG A 59 1.14 20.72 6.08
CA ARG A 59 0.80 19.30 5.89
C ARG A 59 -0.48 19.16 5.08
N ASP A 60 -1.53 19.87 5.49
CA ASP A 60 -2.85 19.74 4.88
C ASP A 60 -2.91 20.40 3.49
N THR A 61 -2.15 21.48 3.29
CA THR A 61 -1.94 22.08 1.96
C THR A 61 -1.20 21.13 1.03
N PHE A 62 -0.13 20.46 1.50
CA PHE A 62 0.56 19.44 0.71
C PHE A 62 -0.36 18.26 0.38
N LYS A 63 -1.10 17.74 1.35
CA LYS A 63 -2.08 16.67 1.13
C LYS A 63 -3.10 17.09 0.06
N SER A 64 -3.67 18.28 0.17
CA SER A 64 -4.67 18.80 -0.79
C SER A 64 -4.09 19.02 -2.18
N TYR A 65 -2.85 19.51 -2.28
CA TYR A 65 -2.19 19.69 -3.57
C TYR A 65 -1.83 18.35 -4.23
N ILE A 66 -1.39 17.37 -3.44
CA ILE A 66 -1.10 16.02 -3.92
C ILE A 66 -2.38 15.34 -4.43
N THR A 67 -3.48 15.41 -3.68
CA THR A 67 -4.77 14.83 -4.11
C THR A 67 -5.26 15.49 -5.39
N TYR A 68 -5.12 16.82 -5.51
CA TYR A 68 -5.40 17.54 -6.75
C TYR A 68 -4.56 17.03 -7.93
N GLU A 69 -3.25 16.89 -7.78
CA GLU A 69 -2.38 16.41 -8.88
C GLU A 69 -2.65 14.95 -9.26
N ILE A 70 -3.05 14.11 -8.30
CA ILE A 70 -3.51 12.74 -8.58
C ILE A 70 -4.81 12.78 -9.39
N ALA A 71 -5.77 13.63 -9.01
CA ALA A 71 -7.02 13.80 -9.76
C ALA A 71 -6.78 14.31 -11.19
N VAL A 72 -5.84 15.24 -11.38
CA VAL A 72 -5.41 15.70 -12.72
C VAL A 72 -4.81 14.55 -13.53
N LEU A 73 -3.97 13.72 -12.92
CA LEU A 73 -3.38 12.55 -13.57
C LEU A 73 -4.46 11.55 -14.01
N GLU A 74 -5.48 11.31 -13.18
CA GLU A 74 -6.61 10.44 -13.50
C GLU A 74 -7.49 11.03 -14.61
N LEU A 75 -7.75 12.33 -14.58
CA LEU A 75 -8.48 13.02 -15.65
C LEU A 75 -7.76 12.90 -17.00
N ILE A 76 -6.43 13.07 -17.02
CA ILE A 76 -5.61 12.86 -18.21
C ILE A 76 -5.73 11.40 -18.69
N ARG A 77 -5.68 10.42 -17.79
CA ARG A 77 -5.89 9.00 -18.15
C ARG A 77 -7.25 8.78 -18.81
N HIS A 78 -8.33 9.33 -18.25
CA HIS A 78 -9.67 9.21 -18.81
C HIS A 78 -9.80 9.89 -20.17
N ARG A 79 -9.24 11.09 -20.35
CA ARG A 79 -9.26 11.83 -21.63
C ARG A 79 -8.51 11.06 -22.71
N PHE A 80 -7.31 10.54 -22.42
CA PHE A 80 -6.61 9.66 -23.35
C PHE A 80 -7.42 8.39 -23.67
N GLY A 81 -8.17 7.86 -22.70
CA GLY A 81 -9.09 6.74 -22.93
C GLY A 81 -10.18 7.07 -23.94
N ARG A 82 -10.79 8.26 -23.85
CA ARG A 82 -11.79 8.75 -24.82
C ARG A 82 -11.17 8.99 -26.20
N LEU A 83 -10.02 9.66 -26.25
CA LEU A 83 -9.27 9.93 -27.48
C LEU A 83 -8.89 8.65 -28.24
N LYS A 84 -8.59 7.55 -27.53
CA LYS A 84 -8.37 6.24 -28.16
C LYS A 84 -9.63 5.70 -28.83
N ARG A 85 -10.77 5.71 -28.13
CA ARG A 85 -12.05 5.23 -28.67
C ARG A 85 -12.48 6.02 -29.92
N SER A 86 -12.21 7.33 -29.94
CA SER A 86 -12.49 8.17 -31.11
C SER A 86 -11.49 8.02 -32.27
N ARG A 87 -10.34 7.34 -32.08
CA ARG A 87 -9.26 7.18 -33.09
C ARG A 87 -9.01 5.75 -33.56
N GLU A 88 -9.71 4.74 -33.03
CA GLU A 88 -9.62 3.34 -33.48
C GLU A 88 -10.35 3.17 -34.84
N PRO A 89 -9.83 2.40 -35.82
CA PRO A 89 -9.44 3.00 -37.10
C PRO A 89 -10.42 2.76 -38.25
N GLN A 90 -10.67 3.81 -39.03
CA GLN A 90 -10.55 3.69 -40.49
C GLN A 90 -9.09 3.28 -40.80
N ARG A 91 -8.89 2.20 -41.56
CA ARG A 91 -7.58 1.58 -41.85
C ARG A 91 -6.53 2.64 -42.26
N PRO A 92 -5.31 2.62 -41.71
CA PRO A 92 -4.26 3.53 -42.16
C PRO A 92 -3.84 3.16 -43.59
N ALA A 93 -3.89 4.14 -44.50
CA ALA A 93 -3.31 4.04 -45.82
C ALA A 93 -1.79 3.77 -45.71
N ALA A 94 -1.32 2.81 -46.50
CA ALA A 94 0.09 2.43 -46.57
C ALA A 94 0.96 3.65 -46.93
N GLY A 95 1.95 3.97 -46.11
CA GLY A 95 3.02 4.92 -46.49
C GLY A 95 3.45 5.97 -45.46
N ALA A 96 2.74 6.20 -44.35
CA ALA A 96 3.12 7.26 -43.41
C ALA A 96 4.19 6.82 -42.38
N THR A 97 5.44 6.70 -42.82
CA THR A 97 6.63 6.58 -41.96
C THR A 97 6.90 7.89 -41.22
N GLY A 98 6.21 8.16 -40.10
CA GLY A 98 6.51 9.33 -39.27
C GLY A 98 5.63 9.61 -38.06
N LEU A 99 4.43 9.02 -37.96
CA LEU A 99 3.55 9.28 -36.81
C LEU A 99 4.05 8.54 -35.57
N ARG A 100 4.63 9.29 -34.61
CA ARG A 100 4.87 8.83 -33.24
C ARG A 100 3.63 8.10 -32.75
N ARG A 101 3.76 6.80 -32.49
CA ARG A 101 2.64 5.94 -32.06
C ARG A 101 1.92 6.63 -30.88
N PRO A 102 0.60 6.89 -30.95
CA PRO A 102 -0.14 7.60 -29.90
C PRO A 102 0.06 7.03 -28.48
N ARG A 103 0.35 5.72 -28.39
CA ARG A 103 0.70 5.02 -27.14
C ARG A 103 1.99 5.52 -26.50
N ALA A 104 3.02 5.83 -27.30
CA ALA A 104 4.31 6.32 -26.80
C ALA A 104 4.18 7.75 -26.23
N GLN A 105 3.40 8.61 -26.89
CA GLN A 105 3.13 9.96 -26.40
C GLN A 105 2.30 9.93 -25.11
N GLN A 106 1.26 9.08 -25.04
CA GLN A 106 0.49 8.89 -23.82
C GLN A 106 1.37 8.41 -22.66
N PHE A 107 2.23 7.41 -22.89
CA PHE A 107 3.13 6.90 -21.85
C PHE A 107 4.09 7.98 -21.36
N LYS A 108 4.65 8.81 -22.26
CA LYS A 108 5.52 9.94 -21.92
C LYS A 108 4.81 10.98 -21.05
N VAL A 109 3.61 11.42 -21.47
CA VAL A 109 2.83 12.43 -20.72
C VAL A 109 2.44 11.92 -19.34
N LEU A 110 1.92 10.69 -19.25
CA LEU A 110 1.56 10.08 -17.97
C LEU A 110 2.78 9.84 -17.08
N GLY A 111 3.93 9.48 -17.67
CA GLY A 111 5.19 9.32 -16.94
C GLY A 111 5.66 10.63 -16.30
N LYS A 112 5.64 11.73 -17.06
CA LYS A 112 5.98 13.06 -16.54
C LYS A 112 5.04 13.50 -15.42
N MET A 113 3.74 13.23 -15.55
CA MET A 113 2.77 13.52 -14.51
C MET A 113 3.00 12.70 -13.23
N ARG A 114 3.32 11.39 -13.35
CA ARG A 114 3.72 10.59 -12.19
C ARG A 114 4.96 11.16 -11.51
N GLN A 115 5.98 11.53 -12.29
CA GLN A 115 7.22 12.11 -11.78
C GLN A 115 6.97 13.42 -11.02
N ARG A 116 6.04 14.26 -11.49
CA ARG A 116 5.62 15.46 -10.77
C ARG A 116 5.04 15.14 -9.38
N VAL A 117 4.17 14.15 -9.29
CA VAL A 117 3.60 13.71 -7.99
C VAL A 117 4.71 13.17 -7.09
N PHE A 118 5.65 12.36 -7.61
CA PHE A 118 6.84 11.92 -6.85
C PHE A 118 7.66 13.11 -6.33
N GLN A 119 7.94 14.10 -7.17
CA GLN A 119 8.66 15.31 -6.77
C GLN A 119 7.92 16.09 -5.68
N LEU A 120 6.58 16.13 -5.73
CA LEU A 120 5.79 16.80 -4.71
C LEU A 120 5.86 16.07 -3.35
N TYR A 121 5.82 14.75 -3.35
CA TYR A 121 6.06 13.95 -2.14
C TYR A 121 7.49 14.12 -1.61
N GLU A 122 8.52 14.09 -2.47
CA GLU A 122 9.90 14.34 -2.06
C GLU A 122 10.08 15.73 -1.47
N ARG A 123 9.44 16.75 -2.06
CA ARG A 123 9.40 18.11 -1.50
C ARG A 123 8.73 18.12 -0.12
N ALA A 124 7.61 17.42 0.05
CA ALA A 124 6.93 17.35 1.35
C ALA A 124 7.82 16.67 2.41
N ILE A 125 8.46 15.55 2.08
CA ILE A 125 9.35 14.81 3.00
C ILE A 125 10.65 15.56 3.30
N SER A 126 11.13 16.39 2.36
CA SER A 126 12.32 17.22 2.59
C SER A 126 12.11 18.26 3.69
N CYS A 127 10.87 18.66 3.95
CA CYS A 127 10.53 19.55 5.07
C CYS A 127 10.77 18.82 6.40
N ARG A 128 11.63 19.38 7.24
CA ARG A 128 12.03 18.78 8.53
C ARG A 128 10.83 18.43 9.42
N SER A 129 9.78 19.24 9.39
CA SER A 129 8.57 19.06 10.20
C SER A 129 7.66 17.92 9.72
N LEU A 130 7.65 17.61 8.42
CA LEU A 130 6.77 16.59 7.83
C LEU A 130 7.46 15.25 7.62
N ARG A 131 8.77 15.18 7.89
CA ARG A 131 9.57 13.97 7.69
C ARG A 131 9.13 12.81 8.57
N THR A 132 8.59 13.09 9.74
CA THR A 132 8.14 12.09 10.72
C THR A 132 6.66 11.72 10.56
N ASP A 133 5.93 12.36 9.64
CA ASP A 133 4.50 12.14 9.47
C ASP A 133 4.21 10.77 8.82
N GLU A 134 3.74 9.81 9.63
CA GLU A 134 3.36 8.46 9.16
C GLU A 134 2.35 8.50 8.00
N SER A 135 1.31 9.34 8.14
CA SER A 135 0.23 9.44 7.13
C SER A 135 0.75 9.84 5.74
N LEU A 136 1.76 10.70 5.67
CA LEU A 136 2.36 11.16 4.42
C LEU A 136 3.18 10.03 3.77
N TRP A 137 3.97 9.30 4.56
CA TRP A 137 4.74 8.15 4.08
C TRP A 137 3.84 7.02 3.59
N LEU A 138 2.78 6.68 4.33
CA LEU A 138 1.81 5.68 3.91
C LEU A 138 1.16 6.06 2.57
N ALA A 139 0.76 7.33 2.41
CA ALA A 139 0.23 7.83 1.15
C ALA A 139 1.27 7.75 0.03
N TYR A 140 2.53 8.09 0.31
CA TYR A 140 3.61 8.05 -0.66
C TYR A 140 3.90 6.62 -1.15
N MET A 141 3.99 5.66 -0.23
CA MET A 141 4.20 4.24 -0.53
C MET A 141 3.03 3.67 -1.35
N ARG A 142 1.78 3.99 -0.99
CA ARG A 142 0.59 3.58 -1.74
C ARG A 142 0.57 4.15 -3.15
N PHE A 143 0.96 5.42 -3.32
CA PHE A 143 1.07 6.03 -4.63
C PHE A 143 2.14 5.31 -5.47
N ALA A 144 3.33 5.08 -4.92
CA ALA A 144 4.40 4.37 -5.60
C ALA A 144 3.97 2.95 -6.03
N ALA A 145 3.29 2.22 -5.15
CA ALA A 145 2.73 0.90 -5.44
C ALA A 145 1.74 0.92 -6.61
N ARG A 146 0.79 1.87 -6.61
CA ARG A 146 -0.19 2.03 -7.70
C ARG A 146 0.44 2.36 -9.05
N THR A 147 1.61 3.00 -9.06
CA THR A 147 2.31 3.31 -10.31
C THR A 147 3.05 2.12 -10.92
N GLY A 148 3.29 1.05 -10.14
CA GLY A 148 4.04 -0.13 -10.58
C GLY A 148 5.54 0.11 -10.78
N GLU A 149 6.09 1.26 -10.37
CA GLU A 149 7.50 1.59 -10.53
C GLU A 149 8.35 0.97 -9.39
N VAL A 150 8.54 -0.36 -9.44
CA VAL A 150 9.24 -1.15 -8.40
C VAL A 150 10.63 -0.59 -8.04
N ARG A 151 11.37 -0.12 -9.05
CA ARG A 151 12.71 0.46 -8.87
C ARG A 151 12.71 1.70 -7.96
N LYS A 152 11.64 2.49 -7.98
CA LYS A 152 11.49 3.66 -7.10
C LYS A 152 10.86 3.30 -5.77
N LEU A 153 9.97 2.30 -5.76
CA LEU A 153 9.27 1.87 -4.55
C LEU A 153 10.27 1.38 -3.49
N ARG A 154 11.21 0.49 -3.83
CA ARG A 154 12.15 -0.08 -2.83
C ARG A 154 12.96 0.99 -2.06
N PRO A 155 13.63 1.97 -2.71
CA PRO A 155 14.28 3.05 -1.99
C PRO A 155 13.34 3.86 -1.08
N ILE A 156 12.09 4.08 -1.52
CA ILE A 156 11.08 4.78 -0.72
C ILE A 156 10.73 3.96 0.52
N LEU A 157 10.52 2.64 0.39
CA LEU A 157 10.24 1.75 1.52
C LEU A 157 11.37 1.78 2.55
N VAL A 158 12.62 1.66 2.09
CA VAL A 158 13.80 1.70 2.98
C VAL A 158 13.89 3.03 3.73
N ARG A 159 13.68 4.16 3.03
CA ARG A 159 13.66 5.49 3.67
C ARG A 159 12.52 5.64 4.66
N ALA A 160 11.32 5.16 4.32
CA ALA A 160 10.16 5.22 5.21
C ALA A 160 10.42 4.43 6.51
N MET A 161 10.97 3.21 6.39
CA MET A 161 11.35 2.39 7.54
C MET A 161 12.42 3.05 8.40
N HIS A 162 13.41 3.71 7.79
CA HIS A 162 14.46 4.38 8.57
C HIS A 162 13.95 5.64 9.29
N GLN A 163 13.08 6.42 8.66
CA GLN A 163 12.64 7.71 9.22
C GLN A 163 11.48 7.58 10.21
N VAL A 164 10.53 6.66 9.95
CA VAL A 164 9.28 6.52 10.73
C VAL A 164 9.18 5.16 11.41
N GLY A 165 9.87 4.14 10.91
CA GLY A 165 9.80 2.78 11.45
C GLY A 165 10.03 2.66 12.96
N PRO A 166 11.01 3.35 13.59
CA PRO A 166 11.21 3.27 15.03
C PRO A 166 9.99 3.70 15.86
N TYR A 167 9.12 4.55 15.31
CA TYR A 167 7.95 5.10 16.02
C TYR A 167 6.65 4.38 15.68
N SER A 168 6.59 3.66 14.55
CA SER A 168 5.36 3.04 14.06
C SER A 168 5.61 1.68 13.44
N ALA A 169 5.08 0.63 14.09
CA ALA A 169 5.06 -0.73 13.58
C ALA A 169 4.30 -0.85 12.24
N ARG A 170 3.30 0.02 12.02
CA ARG A 170 2.45 0.01 10.83
C ARG A 170 3.23 0.29 9.54
N ILE A 171 4.33 1.03 9.61
CA ILE A 171 5.20 1.25 8.45
C ILE A 171 5.86 -0.05 8.01
N PHE A 172 6.34 -0.87 8.96
CA PHE A 172 6.96 -2.17 8.64
C PHE A 172 5.96 -3.14 8.04
N ALA A 173 4.76 -3.22 8.63
CA ALA A 173 3.65 -3.99 8.12
C ALA A 173 3.33 -3.69 6.66
N VAL A 174 3.09 -2.41 6.35
CA VAL A 174 2.75 -1.97 4.99
C VAL A 174 3.93 -2.15 4.03
N ALA A 175 5.16 -1.86 4.46
CA ALA A 175 6.34 -2.06 3.64
C ALA A 175 6.55 -3.53 3.26
N ALA A 176 6.37 -4.46 4.20
CA ALA A 176 6.50 -5.89 3.94
C ALA A 176 5.40 -6.42 3.01
N ALA A 177 4.15 -5.99 3.20
CA ALA A 177 3.05 -6.31 2.30
C ALA A 177 3.33 -5.82 0.87
N LEU A 178 3.84 -4.59 0.72
CA LEU A 178 4.19 -4.04 -0.59
C LEU A 178 5.38 -4.77 -1.26
N GLU A 179 6.40 -5.20 -0.50
CA GLU A 179 7.48 -6.02 -1.04
C GLU A 179 6.99 -7.40 -1.52
N ALA A 180 6.05 -8.01 -0.80
CA ALA A 180 5.46 -9.29 -1.17
C ALA A 180 4.56 -9.18 -2.40
N ASP A 181 3.64 -8.23 -2.40
CA ASP A 181 2.58 -8.13 -3.41
C ASP A 181 3.04 -7.43 -4.69
N VAL A 182 3.86 -6.37 -4.57
CA VAL A 182 4.27 -5.55 -5.73
C VAL A 182 5.67 -5.92 -6.21
N CYS A 183 6.64 -6.07 -5.31
CA CYS A 183 8.00 -6.41 -5.70
C CYS A 183 8.19 -7.92 -5.95
N GLY A 184 7.27 -8.76 -5.46
CA GLY A 184 7.29 -10.22 -5.63
C GLY A 184 8.38 -10.93 -4.84
N SER A 185 8.96 -10.29 -3.82
CA SER A 185 10.13 -10.82 -3.10
C SER A 185 9.76 -11.21 -1.66
N ILE A 186 9.52 -12.51 -1.47
CA ILE A 186 9.11 -13.09 -0.19
C ILE A 186 10.24 -12.99 0.85
N SER A 187 11.49 -13.24 0.46
CA SER A 187 12.64 -13.19 1.36
C SER A 187 12.89 -11.80 1.93
N THR A 188 12.73 -10.75 1.11
CA THR A 188 12.86 -9.37 1.58
C THR A 188 11.69 -8.97 2.46
N ALA A 189 10.45 -9.39 2.13
CA ALA A 189 9.29 -9.17 2.98
C ALA A 189 9.48 -9.78 4.39
N ARG A 190 10.00 -11.02 4.47
CA ARG A 190 10.41 -11.65 5.74
C ARG A 190 11.41 -10.81 6.52
N ALA A 191 12.48 -10.39 5.86
CA ALA A 191 13.52 -9.58 6.50
C ALA A 191 12.96 -8.24 7.02
N VAL A 192 11.99 -7.65 6.33
CA VAL A 192 11.31 -6.43 6.78
C VAL A 192 10.45 -6.69 8.01
N TYR A 193 9.62 -7.75 8.02
CA TYR A 193 8.84 -8.12 9.21
C TYR A 193 9.74 -8.39 10.42
N LEU A 194 10.76 -9.24 10.26
CA LEU A 194 11.70 -9.56 11.33
C LEU A 194 12.47 -8.31 11.81
N ARG A 195 12.79 -7.37 10.92
CA ARG A 195 13.35 -6.08 11.33
C ARG A 195 12.36 -5.26 12.15
N GLY A 196 11.10 -5.20 11.74
CA GLY A 196 10.05 -4.49 12.48
C GLY A 196 9.82 -5.09 13.87
N LEU A 197 9.78 -6.42 13.98
CA LEU A 197 9.60 -7.16 15.23
C LEU A 197 10.77 -6.96 16.21
N ARG A 198 11.99 -6.71 15.72
CA ARG A 198 13.12 -6.33 16.59
C ARG A 198 12.96 -4.94 17.22
N HIS A 199 12.20 -4.05 16.59
CA HIS A 199 11.93 -2.71 17.13
C HIS A 199 10.64 -2.65 17.94
N HIS A 200 9.64 -3.46 17.57
CA HIS A 200 8.30 -3.47 18.15
C HIS A 200 7.92 -4.90 18.53
N ASP A 201 8.67 -5.49 19.46
CA ASP A 201 8.50 -6.89 19.91
C ASP A 201 7.19 -7.11 20.69
N GLN A 202 6.72 -6.09 21.40
CA GLN A 202 5.46 -6.13 22.17
C GLN A 202 4.20 -5.90 21.31
N ASN A 203 4.34 -5.50 20.04
CA ASN A 203 3.18 -5.19 19.21
C ASN A 203 2.55 -6.46 18.63
N ALA A 204 1.45 -6.91 19.25
CA ALA A 204 0.69 -8.09 18.83
C ALA A 204 0.14 -7.99 17.39
N GLU A 205 -0.20 -6.79 16.91
CA GLU A 205 -0.72 -6.61 15.54
C GLU A 205 0.35 -6.94 14.50
N LEU A 206 1.60 -6.52 14.75
CA LEU A 206 2.72 -6.81 13.83
C LEU A 206 3.05 -8.31 13.80
N TRP A 207 3.00 -8.98 14.96
CA TRP A 207 3.13 -10.44 15.05
C TRP A 207 2.03 -11.16 14.28
N ALA A 208 0.77 -10.78 14.50
CA ALA A 208 -0.37 -11.37 13.81
C ALA A 208 -0.23 -11.22 12.28
N GLN A 209 0.17 -10.05 11.79
CA GLN A 209 0.38 -9.82 10.37
C GLN A 209 1.54 -10.63 9.79
N TYR A 210 2.63 -10.82 10.55
CA TYR A 210 3.73 -11.69 10.12
C TYR A 210 3.30 -13.16 10.02
N VAL A 211 2.54 -13.65 11.01
CA VAL A 211 1.98 -15.01 11.03
C VAL A 211 1.05 -15.24 9.83
N ILE A 212 0.11 -14.31 9.61
CA ILE A 212 -0.80 -14.34 8.46
C ILE A 212 -0.01 -14.35 7.14
N PHE A 213 1.04 -13.54 7.04
CA PHE A 213 1.91 -13.50 5.88
C PHE A 213 2.59 -14.84 5.61
N GLU A 214 3.22 -15.48 6.60
CA GLU A 214 3.90 -16.78 6.43
C GLU A 214 2.93 -17.88 6.01
N VAL A 215 1.77 -17.97 6.67
CA VAL A 215 0.71 -18.93 6.32
C VAL A 215 0.25 -18.70 4.88
N THR A 216 0.01 -17.44 4.49
CA THR A 216 -0.42 -17.10 3.12
C THR A 216 0.64 -17.50 2.09
N MET A 217 1.93 -17.28 2.37
CA MET A 217 3.00 -17.67 1.45
C MET A 217 3.18 -19.18 1.36
N ALA A 218 3.03 -19.91 2.47
CA ALA A 218 3.04 -21.36 2.49
C ALA A 218 1.89 -21.95 1.64
N LEU A 219 0.66 -21.44 1.81
CA LEU A 219 -0.49 -21.85 1.01
C LEU A 219 -0.30 -21.55 -0.48
N LYS A 220 0.23 -20.37 -0.84
CA LYS A 220 0.57 -20.03 -2.23
C LYS A 220 1.59 -21.00 -2.83
N ARG A 221 2.56 -21.47 -2.03
CA ARG A 221 3.55 -22.46 -2.46
C ARG A 221 2.92 -23.82 -2.70
N ILE A 222 2.14 -24.34 -1.75
CA ILE A 222 1.44 -25.63 -1.87
C ILE A 222 0.53 -25.62 -3.11
N GLY A 223 -0.22 -24.54 -3.32
CA GLY A 223 -1.09 -24.40 -4.49
C GLY A 223 -0.32 -24.44 -5.82
N ARG A 224 0.86 -23.81 -5.89
CA ARG A 224 1.74 -23.88 -7.08
C ARG A 224 2.30 -25.28 -7.30
N GLU A 225 2.67 -25.98 -6.23
CA GLU A 225 3.18 -27.36 -6.30
C GLU A 225 2.09 -28.33 -6.79
N ALA A 226 0.85 -28.18 -6.32
CA ALA A 226 -0.29 -28.98 -6.79
C ALA A 226 -0.58 -28.75 -8.28
N VAL A 227 -0.66 -27.49 -8.72
CA VAL A 227 -0.84 -27.17 -10.15
C VAL A 227 0.31 -27.71 -10.99
N LEU A 228 1.55 -27.60 -10.52
CA LEU A 228 2.70 -28.16 -11.22
C LEU A 228 2.61 -29.69 -11.35
N HIS A 229 2.16 -30.36 -10.29
CA HIS A 229 1.95 -31.81 -10.30
C HIS A 229 0.86 -32.21 -11.30
N ASP A 230 -0.26 -31.50 -11.35
CA ASP A 230 -1.36 -31.76 -12.29
C ASP A 230 -0.92 -31.55 -13.74
N VAL A 231 -0.16 -30.47 -14.02
CA VAL A 231 0.41 -30.22 -15.35
C VAL A 231 1.40 -31.30 -15.76
N LYS A 232 2.26 -31.76 -14.84
CA LYS A 232 3.18 -32.90 -15.10
C LYS A 232 2.43 -34.18 -15.42
N ARG A 233 1.30 -34.44 -14.75
CA ARG A 233 0.44 -35.60 -15.02
C ARG A 233 -0.17 -35.54 -16.43
N GLN A 234 -0.53 -34.34 -16.89
CA GLN A 234 -1.08 -34.12 -18.23
C GLN A 234 0.00 -34.16 -19.34
N MET A 235 1.28 -33.92 -19.00
CA MET A 235 2.40 -33.87 -19.97
C MET A 235 3.61 -34.69 -19.49
N PRO A 236 3.55 -36.05 -19.58
CA PRO A 236 4.61 -36.92 -19.08
C PRO A 236 5.92 -36.89 -19.90
N ASP A 237 5.87 -36.59 -21.20
CA ASP A 237 7.03 -36.77 -22.12
C ASP A 237 7.93 -35.54 -22.34
N ALA A 238 7.85 -34.52 -21.51
CA ALA A 238 8.60 -33.29 -21.77
C ALA A 238 10.00 -33.33 -21.12
N ALA A 239 11.04 -33.46 -21.95
CA ALA A 239 12.42 -33.07 -21.62
C ALA A 239 12.53 -31.64 -21.03
N VAL A 240 11.47 -30.85 -21.13
CA VAL A 240 11.24 -29.53 -20.54
C VAL A 240 11.32 -29.52 -19.00
N TRP A 241 11.02 -30.63 -18.31
CA TRP A 241 11.06 -30.69 -16.84
C TRP A 241 12.45 -31.04 -16.29
N GLN A 242 13.41 -31.40 -17.14
CA GLN A 242 14.79 -31.63 -16.74
C GLN A 242 15.48 -30.29 -16.50
N VAL A 243 15.40 -29.79 -15.27
CA VAL A 243 16.18 -28.63 -14.84
C VAL A 243 17.65 -29.06 -14.73
N PRO A 244 18.59 -28.40 -15.44
CA PRO A 244 20.01 -28.68 -15.28
C PRO A 244 20.40 -28.64 -13.80
N ARG A 245 21.18 -29.63 -13.34
CA ARG A 245 21.61 -29.80 -11.94
C ARG A 245 22.28 -28.56 -11.32
N THR A 246 22.64 -27.56 -12.13
CA THR A 246 23.25 -26.28 -11.73
C THR A 246 22.28 -25.24 -11.17
N VAL A 247 20.96 -25.43 -11.28
CA VAL A 247 19.96 -24.53 -10.63
C VAL A 247 19.55 -25.05 -9.24
N ARG A 248 20.22 -26.09 -8.73
CA ARG A 248 20.06 -26.62 -7.37
C ARG A 248 20.77 -25.73 -6.34
N CYS A 249 20.55 -24.42 -6.43
CA CYS A 249 21.15 -23.40 -5.58
C CYS A 249 20.07 -22.52 -4.95
N TYR A 250 19.06 -23.13 -4.32
CA TYR A 250 18.33 -22.59 -3.15
C TYR A 250 17.59 -23.76 -2.48
N ALA A 251 18.29 -24.86 -2.22
CA ALA A 251 17.87 -25.81 -1.20
C ALA A 251 18.26 -25.23 0.17
N LEU A 252 17.60 -24.14 0.56
CA LEU A 252 17.46 -23.80 1.96
C LEU A 252 16.57 -24.89 2.55
N THR A 253 17.17 -25.76 3.35
CA THR A 253 16.55 -26.54 4.43
C THR A 253 15.18 -27.12 4.07
N THR A 254 15.16 -28.39 3.67
CA THR A 254 13.99 -29.26 3.82
C THR A 254 13.73 -29.46 5.31
N LEU A 255 13.25 -28.43 5.99
CA LEU A 255 12.30 -28.66 7.08
C LEU A 255 11.03 -29.08 6.37
N THR A 256 10.62 -30.31 6.62
CA THR A 256 9.35 -30.83 6.12
C THR A 256 8.24 -29.88 6.56
N LEU A 257 7.19 -29.75 5.76
CA LEU A 257 6.04 -28.90 6.07
C LEU A 257 5.43 -29.25 7.44
N ALA A 258 5.64 -30.48 7.92
CA ALA A 258 5.34 -30.96 9.26
C ALA A 258 6.26 -30.37 10.34
N GLU A 259 7.58 -30.37 10.16
CA GLU A 259 8.53 -29.77 11.11
C GLU A 259 8.38 -28.25 11.21
N LEU A 260 8.07 -27.58 10.08
CA LEU A 260 7.83 -26.15 10.06
C LEU A 260 6.48 -25.82 10.73
N ARG A 261 5.46 -26.68 10.58
CA ARG A 261 4.19 -26.60 11.31
C ARG A 261 4.37 -26.82 12.80
N GLN A 262 5.21 -27.79 13.19
CA GLN A 262 5.54 -28.09 14.59
C GLN A 262 6.29 -26.91 15.23
N GLN A 263 7.37 -26.44 14.60
CA GLN A 263 8.15 -25.29 15.10
C GLN A 263 7.33 -24.01 15.15
N PHE A 264 6.41 -23.82 14.20
CA PHE A 264 5.50 -22.67 14.20
C PHE A 264 4.42 -22.80 15.27
N HIS A 265 3.91 -24.01 15.54
CA HIS A 265 2.98 -24.28 16.63
C HIS A 265 3.66 -24.11 17.99
N ASP A 266 4.88 -24.60 18.17
CA ASP A 266 5.66 -24.48 19.40
C ASP A 266 6.08 -23.02 19.66
N CYS A 267 6.42 -22.27 18.60
CA CYS A 267 6.75 -20.85 18.70
C CYS A 267 5.49 -19.99 18.96
N LEU A 268 4.36 -20.30 18.30
CA LEU A 268 3.07 -19.68 18.60
C LEU A 268 2.61 -19.99 20.02
N GLU A 269 2.73 -21.24 20.48
CA GLU A 269 2.42 -21.60 21.87
C GLU A 269 3.35 -20.90 22.85
N SER A 270 4.65 -20.79 22.55
CA SER A 270 5.60 -20.07 23.40
C SER A 270 5.30 -18.57 23.46
N MET A 271 4.89 -17.97 22.33
CA MET A 271 4.45 -16.58 22.26
C MET A 271 3.11 -16.36 22.96
N LEU A 272 2.15 -17.26 22.77
CA LEU A 272 0.86 -17.24 23.45
C LEU A 272 1.01 -17.50 24.95
N LYS A 273 2.00 -18.28 25.40
CA LYS A 273 2.34 -18.46 26.82
C LYS A 273 3.06 -17.24 27.40
N GLN A 274 3.93 -16.58 26.64
CA GLN A 274 4.58 -15.32 27.05
C GLN A 274 3.60 -14.15 27.10
N VAL A 275 2.64 -14.07 26.17
CA VAL A 275 1.56 -13.07 26.14
C VAL A 275 0.44 -13.44 27.13
N GLY A 276 0.20 -14.74 27.34
CA GLY A 276 -0.76 -15.27 28.31
C GLY A 276 -0.35 -15.08 29.77
N GLY A 277 0.92 -14.74 30.04
CA GLY A 277 1.34 -14.23 31.35
C GLY A 277 0.76 -12.84 31.68
N ILE A 278 0.20 -12.14 30.70
CA ILE A 278 -0.40 -10.79 30.86
C ILE A 278 -1.93 -10.86 30.76
N TRP A 279 -2.50 -11.95 30.24
CA TRP A 279 -3.95 -12.11 30.03
C TRP A 279 -4.45 -13.42 30.63
N GLN A 280 -4.52 -13.48 31.96
CA GLN A 280 -5.56 -14.27 32.61
C GLN A 280 -6.85 -13.46 32.52
N GLU A 281 -7.71 -13.78 31.55
CA GLU A 281 -9.13 -14.09 31.78
C GLU A 281 -9.93 -14.29 30.47
N ASP A 282 -10.88 -15.22 30.57
CA ASP A 282 -12.00 -15.58 29.71
C ASP A 282 -11.76 -16.07 28.25
N PRO A 283 -11.82 -17.41 28.03
CA PRO A 283 -11.91 -18.04 26.71
C PRO A 283 -13.08 -17.53 25.84
N ALA A 284 -14.12 -16.94 26.45
CA ALA A 284 -15.27 -16.38 25.77
C ALA A 284 -14.92 -15.13 24.93
N PHE A 285 -13.91 -14.34 25.34
CA PHE A 285 -13.50 -13.13 24.63
C PHE A 285 -12.76 -13.47 23.32
N LEU A 286 -11.93 -14.52 23.34
CA LEU A 286 -11.22 -15.02 22.16
C LEU A 286 -12.18 -15.60 21.11
N ALA A 287 -13.25 -16.28 21.54
CA ALA A 287 -14.28 -16.79 20.65
C ALA A 287 -15.05 -15.66 19.91
N HIS A 288 -15.26 -14.53 20.58
CA HIS A 288 -15.85 -13.33 19.98
C HIS A 288 -14.92 -12.63 18.98
N ALA A 289 -13.62 -12.55 19.27
CA ALA A 289 -12.64 -11.88 18.39
C ALA A 289 -12.38 -12.65 17.08
N ILE A 290 -12.52 -13.98 17.10
CA ILE A 290 -12.30 -14.85 15.92
C ILE A 290 -13.59 -15.01 15.08
N GLY A 291 -14.73 -14.50 15.56
CA GLY A 291 -15.98 -14.42 14.77
C GLY A 291 -16.57 -15.77 14.39
N VAL A 292 -16.43 -16.79 15.25
CA VAL A 292 -16.87 -18.17 14.97
C VAL A 292 -18.33 -18.43 15.38
N ASP A 293 -18.92 -17.66 16.30
CA ASP A 293 -20.31 -17.92 16.72
C ASP A 293 -21.37 -17.22 15.86
N ARG A 294 -21.87 -17.96 14.87
CA ARG A 294 -23.23 -17.79 14.34
C ARG A 294 -24.20 -18.63 15.18
N ALA A 295 -24.56 -18.17 16.37
CA ALA A 295 -25.82 -18.53 17.02
C ALA A 295 -25.99 -17.68 18.28
N ARG A 296 -27.00 -16.83 18.30
CA ARG A 296 -27.49 -16.21 19.53
C ARG A 296 -28.64 -17.10 20.03
N PRO A 297 -28.50 -17.90 21.10
CA PRO A 297 -29.66 -18.17 21.93
C PRO A 297 -29.88 -16.94 22.80
N ALA A 298 -31.09 -16.39 22.78
CA ALA A 298 -31.46 -15.31 23.69
C ALA A 298 -31.37 -15.80 25.14
N PRO A 299 -30.63 -15.13 26.04
CA PRO A 299 -30.77 -15.40 27.45
C PRO A 299 -32.00 -14.66 27.96
N ALA A 300 -33.08 -15.41 28.15
CA ALA A 300 -34.08 -15.11 29.15
C ALA A 300 -33.38 -15.20 30.52
N THR A 301 -33.04 -14.06 31.10
CA THR A 301 -32.93 -13.75 32.55
C THR A 301 -32.16 -12.45 32.70
N LEU A 302 -32.89 -11.33 32.59
CA LEU A 302 -32.44 -10.00 33.01
C LEU A 302 -33.50 -9.37 33.92
N GLU A 303 -34.12 -10.21 34.75
CA GLU A 303 -34.93 -9.81 35.91
C GLU A 303 -34.39 -10.53 37.14
N ALA A 304 -33.22 -10.10 37.62
CA ALA A 304 -32.69 -10.47 38.94
C ALA A 304 -31.78 -9.34 39.47
N GLY A 305 -32.18 -8.09 39.24
CA GLY A 305 -31.41 -6.90 39.62
C GLY A 305 -32.25 -5.67 39.95
N LEU A 306 -33.56 -5.83 40.15
CA LEU A 306 -34.43 -4.81 40.71
C LEU A 306 -35.32 -5.49 41.74
N GLY A 307 -35.15 -5.09 43.00
CA GLY A 307 -35.92 -5.61 44.11
C GLY A 307 -37.41 -5.42 43.91
N VAL A 308 -38.12 -6.54 43.78
CA VAL A 308 -39.54 -6.64 44.05
C VAL A 308 -39.68 -7.83 44.99
N SER A 309 -40.23 -7.53 46.15
CA SER A 309 -40.48 -8.42 47.28
C SER A 309 -41.30 -9.64 46.88
N ASP A 310 -40.94 -10.80 47.43
CA ASP A 310 -41.65 -12.06 47.27
C ASP A 310 -43.08 -12.04 47.90
N PRO A 311 -43.93 -13.03 47.56
CA PRO A 311 -45.37 -12.88 47.40
C PRO A 311 -46.17 -13.17 48.68
N ALA A 312 -47.46 -12.88 48.56
CA ALA A 312 -48.50 -13.06 49.57
C ALA A 312 -48.51 -14.41 50.31
N MET A 313 -48.97 -14.32 51.57
CA MET A 313 -49.82 -15.31 52.25
C MET A 313 -49.23 -16.69 52.57
N LEU A 314 -48.68 -16.80 53.78
CA LEU A 314 -49.01 -17.93 54.66
C LEU A 314 -49.84 -17.38 55.82
N SER A 315 -51.12 -17.72 55.80
CA SER A 315 -52.07 -17.61 56.89
C SER A 315 -51.74 -18.62 57.99
N ALA A 316 -51.62 -18.18 59.24
CA ALA A 316 -52.10 -18.88 60.44
C ALA A 316 -51.73 -18.09 61.70
N SER A 317 -52.77 -17.64 62.41
CA SER A 317 -52.82 -17.32 63.85
C SER A 317 -51.92 -16.22 64.41
#